data_AF-A0A3C0R847-F1
#
_entry.id   AF-A0A3C0R847-F1
#
_cell.length_a   1.000
_cell.length_b   1.000
_cell.length_c   1.000
_cell.angle_alpha   90.00
_cell.angle_beta   90.00
_cell.angle_gamma   90.00
#
_symmetry.space_group_name_H-M   'P 1'
#
loop_
_entity.id
_entity.type
_entity.pdbx_description
1 polymer ?
#
loop_
_entity_poly.entity_id
_entity_poly.type
_entity_poly.pdbx_seq_one_letter_code
_entity_poly.pdbx_strand_id
1 'polypeptide(L)' 'MNMKKTLLKLTLTFSLILLFGAGLFAQVTTSGISGKVTAGNNESLPGVTIIATHVPSGTTSGVITNADGRYTL' A
#
# COMPACT_ATOMS: atom_id res chain seq x y z
N MET A 1 1.72 20.40 -45.61
CA MET A 1 0.98 20.40 -44.32
C MET A 1 1.17 21.76 -43.67
N ASN A 2 0.09 22.48 -43.34
CA ASN A 2 0.20 23.86 -42.86
C ASN A 2 0.86 23.88 -41.47
N MET A 3 2.02 24.54 -41.34
CA MET A 3 2.87 24.55 -40.14
C MET A 3 2.11 24.95 -38.87
N LYS A 4 1.15 25.88 -38.99
CA LYS A 4 0.25 26.29 -37.90
C LYS A 4 -0.65 25.16 -37.40
N LYS A 5 -1.14 24.29 -38.30
CA LYS A 5 -1.96 23.13 -37.97
C LYS A 5 -1.13 22.05 -37.28
N THR A 6 0.14 21.91 -37.66
CA THR A 6 1.08 20.97 -37.01
C THR A 6 1.42 21.43 -35.58
N LEU A 7 1.69 22.72 -35.40
CA LEU A 7 1.96 23.29 -34.08
C LEU A 7 0.77 23.11 -33.14
N LEU A 8 -0.45 23.45 -33.61
CA LEU A 8 -1.68 23.29 -32.84
C LEU A 8 -1.93 21.84 -32.42
N LYS A 9 -1.70 20.87 -33.32
CA LYS A 9 -1.83 19.44 -33.02
C LYS A 9 -0.84 19.01 -31.93
N LEU A 10 0.41 19.47 -32.01
CA LEU A 10 1.44 19.14 -31.02
C LEU A 10 1.08 19.68 -29.63
N THR A 11 0.63 20.93 -29.55
CA THR A 11 0.22 21.55 -28.29
C THR A 11 -1.00 20.83 -27.70
N LEU A 12 -1.95 20.42 -28.54
CA LEU A 12 -3.15 19.69 -28.09
C LEU A 12 -2.79 18.31 -27.56
N THR A 13 -1.93 17.56 -28.25
CA THR A 13 -1.46 16.24 -27.78
C THR A 13 -0.68 16.35 -26.47
N PHE A 14 0.18 17.37 -26.33
CA PHE A 14 0.94 17.60 -25.10
C PHE A 14 0.03 17.94 -23.91
N SER A 15 -0.96 18.83 -24.12
CA SER A 15 -1.97 19.17 -23.12
C SER A 15 -2.75 17.93 -22.66
N LEU A 16 -3.14 17.07 -23.61
CA LEU A 16 -3.87 15.85 -23.32
C LEU A 16 -3.07 14.88 -22.42
N ILE A 17 -1.76 14.73 -22.68
CA ILE A 17 -0.88 13.89 -21.85
C ILE A 17 -0.78 14.44 -20.41
N LEU A 18 -0.65 15.76 -20.26
CA LEU A 18 -0.63 16.42 -18.95
C LEU A 18 -1.92 16.21 -18.15
N LEU A 19 -3.08 16.23 -18.83
CA LEU A 19 -4.39 16.00 -18.21
C LEU A 19 -4.54 14.56 -17.67
N PHE A 20 -4.00 13.56 -18.36
CA PHE A 20 -4.14 12.14 -17.97
C PHE A 20 -3.03 11.64 -17.04
N GLY A 21 -1.92 12.37 -16.87
CA GLY A 21 -0.79 11.95 -16.02
C GLY A 21 -1.01 12.10 -14.51
N ALA A 22 -2.00 12.86 -14.07
CA ALA A 22 -2.19 13.21 -12.65
C ALA A 22 -2.85 12.12 -11.78
N GLY A 23 -3.29 11.00 -12.38
CA GLY A 23 -4.13 9.98 -11.73
C GLY A 23 -3.46 8.65 -11.37
N LEU A 24 -2.13 8.54 -11.49
CA LEU A 24 -1.42 7.30 -11.16
C LEU A 24 -1.20 7.14 -9.65
N PHE A 25 -2.26 7.18 -8.85
CA PHE A 25 -2.24 6.66 -7.49
C PHE A 25 -2.24 5.13 -7.59
N ALA A 26 -1.05 4.57 -7.80
CA ALA A 26 -0.82 3.14 -7.75
C ALA A 26 -1.36 2.61 -6.41
N GLN A 27 -2.46 1.88 -6.50
CA GLN A 27 -3.12 1.07 -5.48
C GLN A 27 -2.51 1.15 -4.07
N VAL A 28 -3.18 1.89 -3.17
CA VAL A 28 -2.87 1.83 -1.73
C VAL A 28 -3.32 0.48 -1.21
N THR A 29 -2.39 -0.45 -0.97
CA THR A 29 -2.65 -1.74 -0.31
C THR A 29 -2.32 -1.70 1.19
N THR A 30 -2.40 -0.53 1.82
CA THR A 30 -2.13 -0.41 3.25
C THR A 30 -3.36 -0.87 4.02
N SER A 31 -3.35 -2.13 4.44
CA SER A 31 -4.31 -2.67 5.42
C SER A 31 -3.57 -2.89 6.73
N GLY A 32 -4.17 -2.46 7.84
CA GLY A 32 -3.61 -2.66 9.17
C GLY A 32 -4.32 -3.77 9.93
N ILE A 33 -3.57 -4.61 10.65
CA ILE A 33 -4.12 -5.63 11.55
C ILE A 33 -3.59 -5.40 12.97
N SER A 34 -4.44 -5.56 13.97
CA SER A 34 -4.01 -5.48 15.36
C SER A 34 -4.73 -6.53 16.20
N GLY A 35 -4.08 -6.96 17.28
CA GLY A 35 -4.63 -8.01 18.13
C GLY A 35 -3.79 -8.25 19.37
N LYS A 36 -4.16 -9.32 20.10
CA LYS A 36 -3.46 -9.81 21.27
C LYS A 36 -3.24 -11.31 21.15
N VAL A 37 -2.04 -11.77 21.49
CA VAL A 37 -1.67 -13.18 21.55
C VAL A 37 -1.72 -13.63 23.02
N THR A 38 -2.47 -14.69 23.28
CA THR A 38 -2.62 -15.28 24.61
C THR A 38 -2.42 -16.80 24.59
N ALA A 39 -1.91 -17.35 25.69
CA ALA A 39 -1.91 -18.79 25.93
C ALA A 39 -3.32 -19.29 26.33
N GLY A 40 -3.49 -20.62 26.44
CA GLY A 40 -4.78 -21.25 26.76
C GLY A 40 -5.38 -20.86 28.11
N ASN A 41 -4.58 -20.27 29.00
CA ASN A 41 -4.97 -19.73 30.31
C ASN A 41 -5.24 -18.21 30.29
N ASN A 42 -5.39 -17.57 29.11
CA ASN A 42 -5.52 -16.12 28.92
C ASN A 42 -4.27 -15.29 29.31
N GLU A 43 -3.11 -15.93 29.52
CA GLU A 43 -1.86 -15.23 29.79
C GLU A 43 -1.32 -14.56 28.53
N SER A 44 -0.90 -13.30 28.64
CA SER A 44 -0.30 -12.54 27.54
C SER A 44 1.04 -13.15 27.13
N LEU A 45 1.28 -13.32 25.82
CA LEU A 45 2.55 -13.85 25.31
C LEU A 45 3.40 -12.74 24.66
N PRO A 46 4.39 -12.20 25.39
CA PRO A 46 5.36 -11.25 24.83
C PRO A 46 6.44 -11.94 23.99
N GLY A 47 7.01 -11.22 23.02
CA GLY A 47 8.12 -11.72 22.21
C GLY A 47 7.72 -12.73 21.12
N VAL A 48 6.43 -12.89 20.85
CA VAL A 48 5.93 -13.74 19.77
C VAL A 48 6.11 -13.02 18.44
N THR A 49 6.71 -13.71 17.46
CA THR A 49 6.85 -13.20 16.10
C THR A 49 5.59 -13.52 15.29
N ILE A 50 5.00 -12.51 14.69
CA ILE A 50 3.81 -12.62 13.84
C ILE A 50 4.23 -12.24 12.43
N ILE A 51 3.89 -13.09 11.45
CA ILE A 51 4.15 -12.85 10.03
C ILE A 51 2.79 -12.79 9.33
N ALA A 52 2.46 -11.65 8.74
CA ALA A 52 1.27 -11.53 7.91
C ALA A 52 1.67 -11.48 6.43
N THR A 53 0.90 -12.18 5.61
CA THR A 53 1.08 -12.21 4.16
C THR A 53 -0.14 -11.57 3.50
N HIS A 54 0.08 -10.51 2.73
CA HIS A 54 -0.98 -9.92 1.91
C HIS A 54 -1.17 -10.78 0.65
N VAL A 55 -2.21 -11.62 0.65
CA VAL A 55 -2.46 -12.65 -0.39
C VAL A 55 -2.49 -12.07 -1.82
N PRO A 56 -3.13 -10.92 -2.09
CA PRO A 56 -3.16 -10.37 -3.46
C PRO A 56 -1.80 -9.91 -3.99
N SER A 57 -0.91 -9.37 -3.15
CA SER A 57 0.40 -8.85 -3.58
C SER A 57 1.57 -9.78 -3.29
N GLY A 58 1.40 -10.77 -2.41
CA GLY A 58 2.47 -11.64 -1.91
C GLY A 58 3.44 -10.97 -0.92
N THR A 59 3.19 -9.73 -0.51
CA THR A 59 4.06 -9.00 0.41
C THR A 59 3.94 -9.56 1.83
N THR A 60 5.06 -9.76 2.52
CA THR A 60 5.09 -10.25 3.91
C THR A 60 5.61 -9.16 4.85
N SER A 61 4.94 -8.98 5.97
CA SER A 61 5.37 -8.05 7.03
C SER A 61 5.36 -8.77 8.38
N GLY A 62 6.36 -8.46 9.22
CA GLY A 62 6.55 -9.09 10.52
C GLY A 62 6.51 -8.09 11.67
N VAL A 63 5.91 -8.49 12.80
CA VAL A 63 5.89 -7.72 14.06
C VAL A 63 6.09 -8.64 15.26
N ILE A 64 6.67 -8.10 16.33
CA ILE A 64 6.87 -8.80 17.60
C ILE A 64 5.85 -8.27 18.61
N THR A 65 5.23 -9.15 19.38
CA THR A 65 4.29 -8.75 20.43
C THR A 65 4.98 -8.01 21.57
N ASN A 66 4.31 -6.98 22.11
CA ASN A 66 4.78 -6.24 23.28
C ASN A 66 4.59 -7.04 24.60
N ALA A 67 4.94 -6.44 25.74
CA ALA A 67 4.77 -7.03 27.07
C ALA A 67 3.34 -7.53 27.35
N ASP A 68 2.33 -6.85 26.82
CA ASP A 68 0.92 -7.20 26.95
C ASP A 68 0.45 -8.21 25.89
N GLY A 69 1.35 -8.79 25.10
CA GLY A 69 1.04 -9.70 24.00
C GLY A 69 0.36 -9.03 22.81
N ARG A 70 0.33 -7.69 22.73
CA ARG A 70 -0.34 -6.93 21.68
C ARG A 70 0.56 -6.72 20.48
N TYR A 71 -0.05 -6.64 19.29
CA TYR A 71 0.62 -6.30 18.04
C TYR A 71 -0.22 -5.35 17.18
N THR A 72 0.46 -4.59 16.33
CA THR A 72 -0.12 -3.76 15.28
C THR A 72 0.80 -3.85 14.07
N LEU A 73 0.25 -4.18 12.90
CA LEU A 73 0.94 -4.32 11.62
C LEU A 73 0.23 -3.50 10.55
#